data_AF-A0A4Q0P3D5-F1
#
_entry.id   AF-A0A4Q0P3D5-F1
#
_cell.length_a   1.000
_cell.length_b   1.000
_cell.length_c   1.000
_cell.angle_alpha   90.00
_cell.angle_beta   90.00
_cell.angle_gamma   90.00
#
_symmetry.space_group_name_H-M   'P 1'
#
loop_
_entity.id
_entity.type
_entity.pdbx_description
1 polymer ?
#
loop_
_entity_poly.entity_id
_entity_poly.type
_entity_poly.pdbx_seq_one_letter_code
_entity_poly.pdbx_strand_id
1 'polypeptide(L)'
;MSKKSSQIRYLNFPIQMLGGFLLDSKGVLGDIMNYSVYAHSVENLEFGNEEEAFVSSAKYFRISFGNVKTSIKNGEALYDSLGDGSPMVGIDVNMLFDYYKNHKSIFQKRCLLGYLAIRSILMDKAYCKTTNDNWFSRMDGKTSKMPKEKLSKEIQDFHNEYQAKKIKTELSLNWNLKTYSKYTRGFYVSFKLDLDDLVFNAEKKRKSYQAKKLKNDTEMARLKALERLKNIDF
;
A
#
# COMPACT_ATOMS: atom_id res chain seq x y z
N MET A 1 18.90 17.31 -29.31
CA MET A 1 19.17 17.13 -27.86
C MET A 1 18.45 15.88 -27.37
N SER A 2 19.19 14.84 -27.03
CA SER A 2 18.62 13.59 -26.50
C SER A 2 18.04 13.85 -25.10
N LYS A 3 16.73 13.67 -24.92
CA LYS A 3 16.13 13.62 -23.58
C LYS A 3 16.76 12.44 -22.85
N LYS A 4 17.72 12.70 -21.95
CA LYS A 4 18.13 11.72 -20.93
C LYS A 4 16.85 11.22 -20.29
N SER A 5 16.54 9.94 -20.47
CA SER A 5 15.53 9.22 -19.69
C SER A 5 15.80 9.55 -18.22
N SER A 6 14.90 10.30 -17.58
CA SER A 6 15.01 10.57 -16.16
C SER A 6 14.75 9.25 -15.44
N GLN A 7 15.80 8.58 -14.99
CA GLN A 7 15.67 7.38 -14.17
C GLN A 7 14.75 7.70 -12.99
N ILE A 8 13.60 7.03 -12.94
CA ILE A 8 12.60 7.19 -11.88
C ILE A 8 13.23 6.67 -10.59
N ARG A 9 13.19 7.47 -9.53
CA ARG A 9 13.73 7.13 -8.23
C ARG A 9 12.58 7.03 -7.24
N TYR A 10 12.58 5.97 -6.44
CA TYR A 10 11.55 5.73 -5.44
C TYR A 10 12.12 5.90 -4.04
N LEU A 11 11.43 6.68 -3.22
CA LEU A 11 11.67 6.76 -1.78
C LEU A 11 10.86 5.64 -1.14
N ASN A 12 11.55 4.66 -0.55
CA ASN A 12 10.93 3.51 0.10
C ASN A 12 10.79 3.78 1.60
N PHE A 13 9.61 3.53 2.16
CA PHE A 13 9.32 3.80 3.56
C PHE A 13 8.24 2.85 4.13
N PRO A 14 8.21 2.64 5.47
CA PRO A 14 7.17 1.87 6.15
C PRO A 14 5.81 2.54 6.04
N ILE A 15 4.76 1.75 5.81
CA ILE A 15 3.40 2.28 5.64
C ILE A 15 2.92 3.12 6.84
N GLN A 16 3.44 2.87 8.05
CA GLN A 16 3.11 3.64 9.26
C GLN A 16 3.34 5.14 9.13
N MET A 17 4.29 5.56 8.29
CA MET A 17 4.56 6.98 8.09
C MET A 17 3.40 7.73 7.45
N LEU A 18 2.42 7.05 6.85
CA LEU A 18 1.22 7.69 6.32
C LEU A 18 0.23 8.16 7.41
N GLY A 19 0.45 7.78 8.67
CA GLY A 19 -0.37 8.23 9.79
C GLY A 19 -0.45 9.75 9.85
N GLY A 20 -1.67 10.29 9.94
CA GLY A 20 -1.88 11.74 10.02
C GLY A 20 -1.71 12.51 8.70
N PHE A 21 -1.47 11.85 7.56
CA PHE A 21 -1.25 12.52 6.26
C PHE A 21 -2.38 13.47 5.83
N LEU A 22 -3.64 13.17 6.18
CA LEU A 22 -4.76 14.06 5.84
C LEU A 22 -4.82 15.32 6.72
N LEU A 23 -4.17 15.31 7.89
CA LEU A 23 -4.03 16.46 8.79
C LEU A 23 -2.84 17.32 8.39
N ASP A 24 -1.66 16.70 8.24
CA ASP A 24 -0.45 17.38 7.83
C ASP A 24 0.31 16.59 6.76
N SER A 25 -0.14 16.74 5.51
CA SER A 25 0.50 16.10 4.37
C SER A 25 1.93 16.60 4.14
N LYS A 26 2.26 17.84 4.52
CA LYS A 26 3.60 18.39 4.27
C LYS A 26 4.60 17.86 5.28
N GLY A 27 4.24 17.82 6.57
CA GLY A 27 5.05 17.20 7.61
C GLY A 27 5.33 15.74 7.28
N VAL A 28 4.28 14.95 6.99
CA VAL A 28 4.43 13.54 6.64
C VAL A 28 5.34 13.30 5.42
N LEU A 29 5.20 14.08 4.34
CA LEU A 29 6.09 13.94 3.18
C LEU A 29 7.53 14.41 3.49
N GLY A 30 7.69 15.40 4.36
CA GLY A 30 8.98 15.83 4.90
C GLY A 30 9.67 14.70 5.68
N ASP A 31 8.93 14.03 6.55
CA ASP A 31 9.42 12.90 7.33
C ASP A 31 9.77 11.72 6.44
N ILE A 32 8.95 11.42 5.42
CA ILE A 32 9.27 10.39 4.41
C ILE A 32 10.58 10.71 3.70
N MET A 33 10.85 11.97 3.36
CA MET A 33 12.14 12.38 2.77
C MET A 33 13.29 12.17 3.76
N ASN A 34 13.15 12.62 5.01
CA ASN A 34 14.19 12.44 6.04
C ASN A 34 14.50 10.95 6.25
N TYR A 35 13.48 10.13 6.49
CA TYR A 35 13.61 8.67 6.68
C TYR A 35 14.24 8.00 5.47
N SER A 36 13.71 8.24 4.26
CA SER A 36 14.12 7.46 3.08
C SER A 36 15.56 7.79 2.66
N VAL A 37 15.98 9.05 2.81
CA VAL A 37 17.37 9.45 2.53
C VAL A 37 18.31 8.88 3.58
N TYR A 38 17.91 8.91 4.87
CA TYR A 38 18.69 8.34 5.96
C TYR A 38 18.84 6.81 5.83
N ALA A 39 17.74 6.09 5.61
CA ALA A 39 17.74 4.64 5.40
C ALA A 39 18.66 4.25 4.22
N HIS A 40 18.57 4.96 3.10
CA HIS A 40 19.46 4.73 1.96
C HIS A 40 20.93 5.06 2.28
N SER A 41 21.23 6.09 3.10
CA SER A 41 22.61 6.33 3.51
C SER A 41 23.14 5.18 4.36
N VAL A 42 22.36 4.65 5.30
CA VAL A 42 22.76 3.53 6.16
C VAL A 42 23.06 2.28 5.32
N GLU A 43 22.21 1.96 4.34
CA GLU A 43 22.41 0.81 3.44
C GLU A 43 23.64 0.93 2.52
N ASN A 44 24.17 2.15 2.31
CA ASN A 44 25.28 2.43 1.38
C ASN A 44 26.50 3.04 2.10
N LEU A 45 26.67 2.78 3.39
CA LEU A 45 27.83 3.19 4.21
C LEU A 45 29.09 2.41 3.83
N GLU A 46 29.57 2.52 2.58
CA GLU A 46 30.86 1.92 2.20
C GLU A 46 32.01 2.95 2.24
N PHE A 47 31.75 4.26 2.20
CA PHE A 47 32.82 5.27 2.11
C PHE A 47 32.40 6.64 2.68
N GLY A 48 32.70 6.94 3.95
CA GLY A 48 32.59 8.29 4.52
C GLY A 48 32.00 8.36 5.93
N ASN A 49 31.89 9.59 6.47
CA ASN A 49 31.12 9.83 7.70
C ASN A 49 29.61 9.92 7.40
N GLU A 50 28.77 9.86 8.44
CA GLU A 50 27.30 9.87 8.31
C GLU A 50 26.76 11.06 7.49
N GLU A 51 27.30 12.26 7.72
CA GLU A 51 26.86 13.47 7.01
C GLU A 51 27.17 13.38 5.50
N GLU A 52 28.36 12.88 5.14
CA GLU A 52 28.75 12.64 3.75
C GLU A 52 27.87 11.58 3.07
N ALA A 53 27.58 10.48 3.77
CA ALA A 53 26.71 9.42 3.27
C ALA A 53 25.29 9.94 3.04
N PHE A 54 24.75 10.72 3.99
CA PHE A 54 23.43 11.34 3.87
C PHE A 54 23.38 12.34 2.71
N VAL A 55 24.38 13.21 2.57
CA VAL A 55 24.46 14.18 1.45
C VAL A 55 24.55 13.47 0.10
N SER A 56 25.31 12.38 0.03
CA SER A 56 25.40 11.54 -1.18
C SER A 56 24.04 10.91 -1.52
N SER A 57 23.35 10.33 -0.53
CA SER A 57 21.98 9.81 -0.68
C SER A 57 20.98 10.90 -1.08
N ALA A 58 21.07 12.10 -0.51
CA ALA A 58 20.23 13.22 -0.88
C ALA A 58 20.44 13.63 -2.34
N LYS A 59 21.70 13.64 -2.81
CA LYS A 59 22.06 13.86 -4.22
C LYS A 59 21.55 12.73 -5.12
N TYR A 60 21.59 11.48 -4.64
CA TYR A 60 20.95 10.35 -5.31
C TYR A 60 19.44 10.56 -5.40
N PHE A 61 18.72 11.05 -4.40
CA PHE A 61 17.28 11.32 -4.58
C PHE A 61 16.98 12.68 -5.23
N ARG A 62 17.99 13.52 -5.45
CA ARG A 62 17.84 14.92 -5.90
C ARG A 62 16.99 15.74 -4.92
N ILE A 63 17.20 15.50 -3.63
CA ILE A 63 16.55 16.22 -2.54
C ILE A 63 17.58 17.18 -1.93
N SER A 64 17.12 18.37 -1.57
CA SER A 64 17.93 19.36 -0.85
C SER A 64 17.28 19.63 0.49
N PHE A 65 18.09 19.61 1.55
CA PHE A 65 17.65 19.86 2.91
C PHE A 65 18.19 21.22 3.37
N GLY A 66 17.32 22.05 3.94
CA GLY A 66 17.73 23.36 4.45
C GLY A 66 18.66 23.26 5.66
N ASN A 67 18.52 22.20 6.46
CA ASN A 67 19.41 21.87 7.57
C ASN A 67 19.69 20.37 7.59
N VAL A 68 20.86 19.98 7.06
CA VAL A 68 21.27 18.58 6.92
C VAL A 68 21.30 17.87 8.27
N LYS A 69 21.88 18.48 9.31
CA LYS A 69 22.00 17.88 10.64
C LYS A 69 20.66 17.58 11.28
N THR A 70 19.70 18.51 11.17
CA THR A 70 18.33 18.28 11.65
C THR A 70 17.65 17.16 10.86
N SER A 71 17.84 17.11 9.55
CA SER A 71 17.26 16.05 8.70
C SER A 71 17.84 14.67 8.99
N ILE A 72 19.15 14.57 9.26
CA ILE A 72 19.80 13.32 9.71
C ILE A 72 19.16 12.87 11.03
N LYS A 73 19.17 13.74 12.04
CA LYS A 73 18.59 13.42 13.36
C LYS A 73 17.13 12.96 13.29
N ASN A 74 16.33 13.64 12.47
CA ASN A 74 14.93 13.25 12.28
C ASN A 74 14.81 11.92 11.54
N GLY A 75 15.63 11.70 10.51
CA GLY A 75 15.67 10.45 9.75
C GLY A 75 16.06 9.26 10.62
N GLU A 76 17.11 9.41 11.43
CA GLU A 76 17.56 8.43 12.42
C GLU A 76 16.46 8.09 13.43
N ALA A 77 15.86 9.11 14.07
CA ALA A 77 14.79 8.88 15.03
C ALA A 77 13.58 8.14 14.42
N LEU A 78 13.23 8.43 13.17
CA LEU A 78 12.19 7.71 12.44
C LEU A 78 12.63 6.29 12.09
N TYR A 79 13.88 6.10 11.69
CA TYR A 79 14.46 4.80 11.35
C TYR A 79 14.45 3.86 12.55
N ASP A 80 14.90 4.32 13.71
CA ASP A 80 15.00 3.53 14.93
C ASP A 80 13.63 3.23 15.57
N SER A 81 12.67 4.15 15.42
CA SER A 81 11.32 3.97 16.01
C SER A 81 10.41 3.05 15.18
N LEU A 82 10.70 2.89 13.89
CA LEU A 82 9.91 2.07 12.97
C LEU A 82 10.53 0.67 12.86
N GLY A 83 10.13 -0.21 13.78
CA GLY A 83 10.67 -1.57 13.86
C GLY A 83 10.51 -2.44 12.60
N ASP A 84 11.23 -3.55 12.60
CA ASP A 84 11.34 -4.49 11.48
C ASP A 84 10.00 -5.15 11.07
N GLY A 85 9.94 -5.62 9.82
CA GLY A 85 8.79 -6.37 9.29
C GLY A 85 7.58 -5.51 8.92
N SER A 86 7.74 -4.19 8.94
CA SER A 86 6.72 -3.23 8.51
C SER A 86 6.48 -3.31 6.99
N PRO A 87 5.23 -3.36 6.51
CA PRO A 87 4.97 -3.37 5.07
C PRO A 87 5.46 -2.07 4.41
N MET A 88 6.38 -2.23 3.46
CA MET A 88 7.04 -1.13 2.77
C MET A 88 6.23 -0.64 1.57
N VAL A 89 6.40 0.64 1.22
CA VAL A 89 5.89 1.24 0.00
C VAL A 89 6.91 2.21 -0.59
N GLY A 90 6.91 2.35 -1.91
CA GLY A 90 7.72 3.33 -2.62
C GLY A 90 6.86 4.44 -3.23
N ILE A 91 7.26 5.69 -3.05
CA ILE A 91 6.72 6.86 -3.78
C ILE A 91 7.77 7.38 -4.77
N ASP A 92 7.34 7.68 -6.00
CA ASP A 92 8.21 8.36 -6.96
C ASP A 92 8.58 9.76 -6.45
N VAL A 93 9.85 10.14 -6.56
CA VAL A 93 10.36 11.44 -6.07
C VAL A 93 9.61 12.62 -6.70
N ASN A 94 9.25 12.57 -7.99
CA ASN A 94 8.53 13.67 -8.63
C ASN A 94 7.10 13.77 -8.10
N MET A 95 6.42 12.64 -7.94
CA MET A 95 5.10 12.57 -7.32
C MET A 95 5.13 13.09 -5.88
N LEU A 96 6.15 12.74 -5.09
CA LEU A 96 6.32 13.27 -3.74
C LEU A 96 6.45 14.80 -3.78
N PHE A 97 7.34 15.33 -4.63
CA PHE A 97 7.53 16.79 -4.73
C PHE A 97 6.30 17.53 -5.24
N ASP A 98 5.55 16.95 -6.17
CA ASP A 98 4.30 17.51 -6.65
C ASP A 98 3.28 17.66 -5.50
N TYR A 99 3.14 16.64 -4.64
CA TYR A 99 2.25 16.72 -3.48
C TYR A 99 2.81 17.58 -2.33
N TYR A 100 4.12 17.70 -2.21
CA TYR A 100 4.77 18.53 -1.18
C TYR A 100 4.72 20.02 -1.51
N LYS A 101 5.01 20.39 -2.77
CA LYS A 101 5.17 21.79 -3.20
C LYS A 101 3.87 22.41 -3.69
N ASN A 102 3.03 21.65 -4.37
CA ASN A 102 1.81 22.19 -4.98
C ASN A 102 0.60 22.03 -4.06
N HIS A 103 -0.38 22.91 -4.21
CA HIS A 103 -1.66 22.73 -3.55
C HIS A 103 -2.38 21.49 -4.10
N LYS A 104 -2.86 20.63 -3.20
CA LYS A 104 -3.62 19.41 -3.53
C LYS A 104 -4.94 19.40 -2.79
N SER A 105 -6.02 19.13 -3.51
CA SER A 105 -7.33 18.94 -2.90
C SER A 105 -7.33 17.73 -1.97
N ILE A 106 -8.27 17.70 -1.02
CA ILE A 106 -8.42 16.55 -0.11
C ILE A 106 -8.65 15.24 -0.88
N PHE A 107 -9.36 15.30 -2.02
CA PHE A 107 -9.59 14.12 -2.85
C PHE A 107 -8.30 13.63 -3.52
N GLN A 108 -7.45 14.53 -4.03
CA GLN A 108 -6.14 14.16 -4.58
C GLN A 108 -5.25 13.52 -3.51
N LYS A 109 -5.27 14.04 -2.27
CA LYS A 109 -4.56 13.46 -1.12
C LYS A 109 -5.07 12.05 -0.80
N ARG A 110 -6.38 11.84 -0.78
CA ARG A 110 -7.00 10.49 -0.63
C ARG A 110 -6.60 9.54 -1.75
N CYS A 111 -6.47 10.02 -2.98
CA CYS A 111 -6.00 9.20 -4.10
C CYS A 111 -4.55 8.77 -3.92
N LEU A 112 -3.66 9.68 -3.50
CA LEU A 112 -2.27 9.32 -3.20
C LEU A 112 -2.20 8.26 -2.09
N LEU A 113 -2.92 8.46 -0.98
CA LEU A 113 -3.00 7.46 0.08
C LEU A 113 -3.51 6.12 -0.45
N GLY A 114 -4.57 6.13 -1.26
CA GLY A 114 -5.16 4.93 -1.83
C GLY A 114 -4.17 4.18 -2.72
N TYR A 115 -3.42 4.90 -3.54
CA TYR A 115 -2.36 4.37 -4.40
C TYR A 115 -1.25 3.71 -3.58
N LEU A 116 -0.67 4.44 -2.62
CA LEU A 116 0.42 3.94 -1.77
C LEU A 116 -0.02 2.73 -0.95
N ALA A 117 -1.23 2.78 -0.38
CA ALA A 117 -1.83 1.67 0.33
C ALA A 117 -1.99 0.39 -0.53
N ILE A 118 -2.43 0.52 -1.79
CA ILE A 118 -2.52 -0.65 -2.68
C ILE A 118 -1.13 -1.19 -3.02
N ARG A 119 -0.16 -0.30 -3.28
CA ARG A 119 1.22 -0.70 -3.54
C ARG A 119 1.82 -1.47 -2.37
N SER A 120 1.58 -1.03 -1.13
CA SER A 120 2.08 -1.73 0.06
C SER A 120 1.42 -3.10 0.28
N ILE A 121 0.18 -3.29 -0.16
CA ILE A 121 -0.52 -4.59 -0.13
C ILE A 121 0.01 -5.53 -1.22
N LEU A 122 0.28 -5.00 -2.41
CA LEU A 122 0.78 -5.76 -3.55
C LEU A 122 2.24 -6.18 -3.35
N MET A 123 3.09 -5.27 -2.87
CA MET A 123 4.54 -5.46 -2.83
C MET A 123 5.09 -5.93 -4.19
N ASP A 124 5.72 -7.10 -4.24
CA ASP A 124 6.29 -7.74 -5.42
C ASP A 124 5.26 -8.51 -6.27
N LYS A 125 4.10 -8.85 -5.69
CA LYS A 125 3.07 -9.68 -6.33
C LYS A 125 2.53 -9.05 -7.61
N ALA A 126 2.30 -9.87 -8.63
CA ALA A 126 1.67 -9.43 -9.86
C ALA A 126 0.23 -8.93 -9.63
N TYR A 127 -0.50 -9.57 -8.74
CA TYR A 127 -1.84 -9.17 -8.31
C TYR A 127 -2.16 -9.75 -6.94
N CYS A 128 -3.14 -9.18 -6.26
CA CYS A 128 -3.67 -9.78 -5.03
C CYS A 128 -5.15 -9.47 -4.85
N LYS A 129 -5.80 -10.21 -3.94
CA LYS A 129 -7.14 -9.91 -3.46
C LYS A 129 -7.03 -9.18 -2.13
N THR A 130 -7.78 -8.08 -1.96
CA THR A 130 -7.83 -7.31 -0.73
C THR A 130 -9.28 -6.91 -0.39
N THR A 131 -9.49 -6.28 0.76
CA THR A 131 -10.79 -5.74 1.18
C THR A 131 -10.69 -4.23 1.40
N ASN A 132 -11.84 -3.54 1.43
CA ASN A 132 -11.86 -2.11 1.76
C ASN A 132 -11.24 -1.89 3.15
N ASP A 133 -11.63 -2.64 4.18
CA ASP A 133 -11.06 -2.51 5.52
C ASP A 133 -9.52 -2.55 5.52
N ASN A 134 -8.91 -3.53 4.85
CA ASN A 134 -7.45 -3.65 4.78
C ASN A 134 -6.86 -2.47 3.99
N TRP A 135 -7.48 -2.08 2.88
CA TRP A 135 -7.02 -0.96 2.07
C TRP A 135 -7.06 0.37 2.85
N PHE A 136 -8.17 0.71 3.48
CA PHE A 136 -8.29 1.91 4.31
C PHE A 136 -7.39 1.87 5.55
N SER A 137 -7.17 0.68 6.13
CA SER A 137 -6.20 0.52 7.23
C SER A 137 -4.79 0.93 6.78
N ARG A 138 -4.38 0.56 5.57
CA ARG A 138 -3.09 0.99 4.99
C ARG A 138 -3.06 2.47 4.67
N MET A 139 -4.18 3.04 4.21
CA MET A 139 -4.29 4.49 4.01
C MET A 139 -4.12 5.27 5.32
N ASP A 140 -4.47 4.66 6.45
CA ASP A 140 -4.32 5.19 7.81
C ASP A 140 -2.96 4.85 8.46
N GLY A 141 -2.03 4.27 7.70
CA GLY A 141 -0.72 3.84 8.21
C GLY A 141 -0.76 2.62 9.15
N LYS A 142 -1.85 1.84 9.18
CA LYS A 142 -1.88 0.61 10.00
C LYS A 142 -1.15 -0.53 9.29
N THR A 143 -0.44 -1.35 10.08
CA THR A 143 0.32 -2.51 9.57
C THR A 143 -0.55 -3.74 9.30
N SER A 144 -1.78 -3.73 9.80
CA SER A 144 -2.73 -4.84 9.70
C SER A 144 -4.13 -4.32 9.41
N LYS A 145 -5.03 -5.23 9.01
CA LYS A 145 -6.44 -4.92 8.79
C LYS A 145 -7.08 -4.51 10.11
N MET A 146 -7.70 -3.34 10.13
CA MET A 146 -8.49 -2.79 11.23
C MET A 146 -9.93 -2.56 10.79
N PRO A 147 -10.91 -2.69 11.72
CA PRO A 147 -12.28 -2.26 11.48
C PRO A 147 -12.35 -0.73 11.43
N LYS A 148 -13.40 -0.18 10.80
CA LYS A 148 -13.55 1.26 10.54
C LYS A 148 -13.42 2.09 11.81
N GLU A 149 -14.00 1.63 12.91
CA GLU A 149 -14.09 2.34 14.19
C GLU A 149 -12.72 2.54 14.86
N LYS A 150 -11.70 1.77 14.46
CA LYS A 150 -10.33 1.87 14.96
C LYS A 150 -9.41 2.72 14.07
N LEU A 151 -9.93 3.28 12.99
CA LEU A 151 -9.17 4.17 12.10
C LEU A 151 -9.26 5.62 12.58
N SER A 152 -8.35 6.48 12.12
CA SER A 152 -8.45 7.92 12.36
C SER A 152 -9.76 8.52 11.82
N LYS A 153 -10.22 9.63 12.41
CA LYS A 153 -11.48 10.28 12.02
C LYS A 153 -11.46 10.68 10.55
N GLU A 154 -10.31 11.18 10.09
CA GLU A 154 -10.09 11.65 8.72
C GLU A 154 -10.30 10.52 7.70
N ILE A 155 -9.93 9.29 8.05
CA ILE A 155 -10.16 8.09 7.25
C ILE A 155 -11.61 7.61 7.36
N GLN A 156 -12.18 7.61 8.57
CA GLN A 156 -13.56 7.19 8.81
C GLN A 156 -14.58 7.99 7.99
N ASP A 157 -14.34 9.29 7.82
CA ASP A 157 -15.21 10.24 7.10
C ASP A 157 -15.47 9.84 5.63
N PHE A 158 -14.53 9.12 5.01
CA PHE A 158 -14.69 8.61 3.64
C PHE A 158 -14.55 7.10 3.53
N HIS A 159 -14.56 6.38 4.65
CA HIS A 159 -14.65 4.93 4.69
C HIS A 159 -16.09 4.48 4.41
N ASN A 160 -16.49 4.59 3.15
CA ASN A 160 -17.77 4.12 2.61
C ASN A 160 -17.61 3.69 1.15
N GLU A 161 -18.60 2.95 0.63
CA GLU A 161 -18.52 2.35 -0.70
C GLU A 161 -18.47 3.39 -1.83
N TYR A 162 -19.21 4.49 -1.70
CA TYR A 162 -19.23 5.56 -2.70
C TYR A 162 -17.84 6.19 -2.87
N GLN A 163 -17.19 6.56 -1.78
CA GLN A 163 -15.86 7.16 -1.79
C GLN A 163 -14.79 6.14 -2.23
N ALA A 164 -14.90 4.90 -1.77
CA ALA A 164 -14.01 3.82 -2.21
C ALA A 164 -14.10 3.60 -3.74
N LYS A 165 -15.31 3.61 -4.30
CA LYS A 165 -15.53 3.53 -5.76
C LYS A 165 -14.91 4.73 -6.47
N LYS A 166 -15.17 5.94 -5.98
CA LYS A 166 -14.64 7.18 -6.57
C LYS A 166 -13.11 7.19 -6.62
N ILE A 167 -12.45 6.80 -5.54
CA ILE A 167 -10.98 6.69 -5.49
C ILE A 167 -10.49 5.60 -6.44
N LYS A 168 -11.09 4.40 -6.45
CA LYS A 168 -10.68 3.32 -7.38
C LYS A 168 -10.82 3.73 -8.84
N THR A 169 -11.90 4.42 -9.20
CA THR A 169 -12.11 4.94 -10.55
C THR A 169 -11.00 5.92 -10.92
N GLU A 170 -10.69 6.89 -10.07
CA GLU A 170 -9.60 7.84 -10.30
C GLU A 170 -8.24 7.13 -10.49
N LEU A 171 -7.93 6.17 -9.62
CA LEU A 171 -6.70 5.38 -9.72
C LEU A 171 -6.66 4.51 -10.99
N SER A 172 -7.81 4.01 -11.45
CA SER A 172 -7.86 3.20 -12.66
C SER A 172 -7.66 4.02 -13.92
N LEU A 173 -8.23 5.23 -13.96
CA LEU A 173 -8.12 6.14 -15.09
C LEU A 173 -6.73 6.77 -15.19
N ASN A 174 -6.19 7.24 -14.06
CA ASN A 174 -5.03 8.15 -14.08
C ASN A 174 -3.75 7.53 -13.48
N TRP A 175 -3.84 6.37 -12.81
CA TRP A 175 -2.72 5.76 -12.08
C TRP A 175 -2.47 4.30 -12.47
N ASN A 176 -3.04 3.86 -13.60
CA ASN A 176 -2.83 2.54 -14.19
C ASN A 176 -3.24 1.36 -13.29
N LEU A 177 -4.12 1.59 -12.30
CA LEU A 177 -4.64 0.53 -11.43
C LEU A 177 -5.70 -0.30 -12.15
N LYS A 178 -5.57 -1.63 -12.12
CA LYS A 178 -6.64 -2.54 -12.55
C LYS A 178 -7.34 -3.09 -11.33
N THR A 179 -8.66 -3.13 -11.37
CA THR A 179 -9.48 -3.69 -10.28
C THR A 179 -10.56 -4.63 -10.81
N TYR A 180 -10.87 -5.68 -10.04
CA TYR A 180 -11.96 -6.60 -10.35
C TYR A 180 -12.65 -7.10 -9.07
N SER A 181 -13.98 -7.05 -9.00
CA SER A 181 -14.72 -7.37 -7.76
C SER A 181 -16.03 -8.13 -7.99
N LYS A 182 -16.32 -8.63 -9.19
CA LYS A 182 -17.59 -9.29 -9.47
C LYS A 182 -17.70 -10.62 -8.69
N TYR A 183 -18.87 -10.86 -8.09
CA TYR A 183 -19.21 -12.08 -7.33
C TYR A 183 -18.20 -12.47 -6.24
N THR A 184 -17.52 -11.49 -5.64
CA THR A 184 -16.56 -11.73 -4.56
C THR A 184 -16.69 -10.67 -3.47
N ARG A 185 -16.51 -11.09 -2.21
CA ARG A 185 -16.20 -10.14 -1.13
C ARG A 185 -14.79 -9.60 -1.32
N GLY A 186 -14.63 -8.28 -1.23
CA GLY A 186 -13.37 -7.61 -1.53
C GLY A 186 -13.15 -7.41 -3.03
N PHE A 187 -11.92 -7.14 -3.43
CA PHE A 187 -11.57 -6.84 -4.81
C PHE A 187 -10.13 -7.26 -5.10
N TYR A 188 -9.90 -7.67 -6.33
CA TYR A 188 -8.59 -7.92 -6.89
C TYR A 188 -8.00 -6.62 -7.42
N VAL A 189 -6.67 -6.48 -7.28
CA VAL A 189 -5.91 -5.31 -7.72
C VAL A 189 -4.64 -5.73 -8.43
N SER A 190 -4.21 -4.95 -9.43
CA SER A 190 -2.90 -5.08 -10.07
C SER A 190 -2.45 -3.77 -10.69
N PHE A 191 -1.14 -3.53 -10.70
CA PHE A 191 -0.48 -2.52 -11.54
C PHE A 191 0.31 -3.14 -12.71
N LYS A 192 0.47 -4.47 -12.71
CA LYS A 192 1.32 -5.21 -13.68
C LYS A 192 0.51 -5.91 -14.77
N LEU A 193 -0.60 -6.54 -14.39
CA LEU A 193 -1.49 -7.23 -15.32
C LEU A 193 -2.40 -6.24 -16.04
N ASP A 194 -2.80 -6.59 -17.25
CA ASP A 194 -3.97 -5.99 -17.87
C ASP A 194 -5.27 -6.47 -17.22
N LEU A 195 -6.40 -5.94 -17.68
CA LEU A 195 -7.69 -6.24 -17.09
C LEU A 195 -8.10 -7.71 -17.36
N ASP A 196 -7.85 -8.21 -18.57
CA ASP A 196 -8.27 -9.55 -18.99
C ASP A 196 -7.52 -10.63 -18.21
N ASP A 197 -6.20 -10.47 -18.05
CA ASP A 197 -5.37 -11.35 -17.23
C ASP A 197 -5.77 -11.31 -15.75
N LEU A 198 -6.09 -10.13 -15.21
CA LEU A 198 -6.54 -9.99 -13.83
C LEU A 198 -7.87 -10.74 -13.61
N VAL A 199 -8.83 -10.55 -14.53
CA VAL A 199 -10.15 -11.20 -14.50
C VAL A 199 -9.99 -12.72 -14.63
N PHE A 200 -9.19 -13.19 -15.59
CA PHE A 200 -8.92 -14.61 -15.78
C PHE A 200 -8.36 -15.25 -14.52
N ASN A 201 -7.36 -14.62 -13.90
CA ASN A 201 -6.75 -15.11 -12.66
C ASN A 201 -7.74 -15.13 -11.48
N ALA A 202 -8.61 -14.13 -11.38
CA ALA A 202 -9.65 -14.07 -10.35
C ALA A 202 -10.71 -15.17 -10.54
N GLU A 203 -11.23 -15.35 -11.76
CA GLU A 203 -12.24 -16.37 -12.07
C GLU A 203 -11.67 -17.79 -11.97
N LYS A 204 -10.41 -18.00 -12.37
CA LYS A 204 -9.69 -19.27 -12.16
C LYS A 204 -9.65 -19.66 -10.68
N LYS A 205 -9.29 -18.72 -9.81
CA LYS A 205 -9.30 -18.94 -8.34
C LYS A 205 -10.70 -19.23 -7.81
N ARG A 206 -11.72 -18.51 -8.30
CA ARG A 206 -13.12 -18.74 -7.92
C ARG A 206 -13.59 -20.13 -8.30
N LYS A 207 -13.36 -20.57 -9.54
CA LYS A 207 -13.73 -21.92 -10.01
C LYS A 207 -13.09 -23.01 -9.16
N SER A 208 -11.79 -22.87 -8.85
CA SER A 208 -11.08 -23.79 -7.97
C SER A 208 -11.69 -23.83 -6.56
N TYR A 209 -12.02 -22.67 -5.98
CA TYR A 209 -12.69 -22.62 -4.68
C TYR A 209 -14.07 -23.29 -4.70
N GLN A 210 -14.89 -23.04 -5.72
CA GLN A 210 -16.21 -23.65 -5.85
C GLN A 210 -16.13 -25.18 -5.96
N ALA A 211 -15.18 -25.70 -6.75
CA ALA A 211 -14.96 -27.14 -6.87
C ALA A 211 -14.54 -27.76 -5.52
N LYS A 212 -13.62 -27.11 -4.78
CA LYS A 212 -13.21 -27.55 -3.44
C LYS A 212 -14.37 -27.52 -2.44
N LYS A 213 -15.18 -26.45 -2.49
CA LYS A 213 -16.36 -26.31 -1.63
C LYS A 213 -17.37 -27.41 -1.89
N LEU A 214 -17.71 -27.67 -3.15
CA LEU A 214 -18.65 -28.73 -3.53
C LEU A 214 -18.19 -30.09 -2.99
N LYS A 215 -16.91 -30.45 -3.17
CA LYS A 215 -16.34 -31.71 -2.65
C LYS A 215 -16.49 -31.82 -1.12
N ASN A 216 -16.16 -30.74 -0.40
CA ASN A 216 -16.27 -30.72 1.06
C ASN A 216 -17.72 -30.81 1.53
N ASP A 217 -18.64 -30.11 0.86
CA ASP A 217 -20.07 -30.12 1.19
C ASP A 217 -20.67 -31.53 0.97
N THR A 218 -20.28 -32.21 -0.11
CA THR A 218 -20.68 -33.61 -0.37
C THR A 218 -20.15 -34.56 0.71
N GLU A 219 -18.90 -34.43 1.13
CA GLU A 219 -18.33 -35.29 2.19
C GLU A 219 -19.00 -35.02 3.54
N MET A 220 -19.23 -33.76 3.91
CA MET A 220 -19.98 -33.42 5.12
C MET A 220 -21.41 -33.98 5.08
N ALA A 221 -22.08 -33.94 3.94
CA ALA A 221 -23.41 -34.52 3.78
C ALA A 221 -23.39 -36.05 3.95
N ARG A 222 -22.39 -36.73 3.38
CA ARG A 222 -22.18 -38.17 3.56
C ARG A 222 -21.96 -38.55 5.03
N LEU A 223 -21.09 -37.82 5.74
CA LEU A 223 -20.83 -38.07 7.17
C LEU A 223 -22.09 -37.92 8.01
N LYS A 224 -22.87 -36.85 7.77
CA LYS A 224 -24.17 -36.64 8.43
C LYS A 224 -25.16 -37.78 8.13
N ALA A 225 -25.18 -38.31 6.90
CA ALA A 225 -26.03 -39.44 6.55
C ALA A 225 -25.60 -40.73 7.26
N LEU A 226 -24.30 -41.01 7.35
CA LEU A 226 -23.77 -42.17 8.07
C LEU A 226 -24.07 -42.09 9.58
N GLU A 227 -23.97 -40.90 10.17
CA GLU A 227 -24.33 -40.68 11.58
C GLU A 227 -25.82 -40.93 11.82
N ARG A 228 -26.69 -40.47 10.92
CA ARG A 228 -28.13 -40.78 10.98
C ARG A 228 -28.40 -42.28 10.90
N LEU A 229 -27.69 -43.01 10.04
CA LEU A 229 -27.83 -44.47 9.91
C LEU A 229 -27.39 -45.21 11.18
N LYS A 230 -26.35 -44.73 11.87
CA LYS A 230 -25.91 -45.31 13.16
C LYS A 230 -26.93 -45.12 14.29
N ASN A 231 -27.74 -44.08 14.22
CA ASN A 231 -28.78 -43.79 15.21
C ASN A 231 -30.13 -44.45 14.85
N ILE A 232 -30.18 -45.23 13.77
CA ILE A 232 -31.29 -46.12 13.46
C ILE A 232 -30.88 -47.50 13.98
N ASP A 233 -31.05 -47.71 15.29
CA ASP A 233 -31.02 -49.06 15.86
C ASP A 233 -32.23 -49.83 15.32
N PHE A 234 -31.98 -51.04 14.81
CA PHE A 234 -33.00 -52.04 14.50
C PHE A 234 -33.29 -52.89 15.75
#